data_AF-A0A1V3WUI8-F1
#
_entry.id   AF-A0A1V3WUI8-F1
#
_cell.length_a   1.000
_cell.length_b   1.000
_cell.length_c   1.000
_cell.angle_alpha   90.00
_cell.angle_beta   90.00
_cell.angle_gamma   90.00
#
_symmetry.space_group_name_H-M   'P 1'
#
loop_
_entity.id
_entity.type
_entity.pdbx_description
1 polymer ?
#
loop_
_entity_poly.entity_id
_entity_poly.type
_entity_poly.pdbx_seq_one_letter_code
_entity_poly.pdbx_strand_id
1 'polypeptide(L)'
;MGREELRLILWEFVGNRGGSRPAKPIPLAAPEIYKGDASRLAVSWFGHSTALVEIDGYRVLTDPVWSDRCSPSDLVGPQRLHPPPVQLEGLPAVDAVVISHDHYDHLDIDTVIALTRTQRAPFFVPLGVGAHLRAWGIPEQRIVELDWQQSGQVDQLRIVCMPARHFSGRFLSRDNTLWASWAFIGPRHRAYFGGDSGYTKSFAQIGADHGRSI
;
A
#
# COMPACT_ATOMS: atom_id res chain seq x y z
N MET A 1 -9.82 31.05 3.90
CA MET A 1 -9.05 30.12 3.05
C MET A 1 -7.90 30.89 2.43
N GLY A 2 -6.66 30.51 2.76
CA GLY A 2 -5.45 31.21 2.36
C GLY A 2 -5.06 30.92 0.91
N ARG A 3 -4.40 31.88 0.26
CA ARG A 3 -3.94 31.76 -1.13
C ARG A 3 -2.92 30.64 -1.35
N GLU A 4 -2.17 30.25 -0.32
CA GLU A 4 -1.20 29.16 -0.40
C GLU A 4 -1.88 27.78 -0.31
N GLU A 5 -2.95 27.67 0.48
CA GLU A 5 -3.75 26.45 0.64
C GLU A 5 -4.47 26.11 -0.68
N LEU A 6 -5.07 27.11 -1.33
CA LEU A 6 -5.65 26.96 -2.67
C LEU A 6 -4.61 26.54 -3.71
N ARG A 7 -3.35 26.95 -3.55
CA ARG A 7 -2.27 26.66 -4.49
C ARG A 7 -1.76 25.23 -4.35
N LEU A 8 -1.76 24.68 -3.14
CA LEU A 8 -1.40 23.28 -2.87
C LEU A 8 -2.48 22.31 -3.35
N ILE A 9 -3.77 22.62 -3.08
CA ILE A 9 -4.91 21.88 -3.65
C ILE A 9 -4.84 21.94 -5.18
N LEU A 10 -4.65 23.12 -5.75
CA LEU A 10 -4.50 23.26 -7.20
C LEU A 10 -3.28 22.48 -7.71
N TRP A 11 -2.17 22.41 -6.97
CA TRP A 11 -1.01 21.60 -7.37
C TRP A 11 -1.26 20.09 -7.29
N GLU A 12 -2.02 19.61 -6.31
CA GLU A 12 -2.45 18.20 -6.21
C GLU A 12 -3.45 17.83 -7.33
N PHE A 13 -4.32 18.76 -7.73
CA PHE A 13 -5.33 18.55 -8.80
C PHE A 13 -4.84 18.89 -10.23
N VAL A 14 -3.81 19.74 -10.37
CA VAL A 14 -3.28 20.28 -11.65
C VAL A 14 -1.84 19.83 -11.92
N GLY A 15 -1.15 19.28 -10.92
CA GLY A 15 0.21 18.75 -11.00
C GLY A 15 0.38 17.74 -12.12
N ASN A 16 0.91 18.23 -13.24
CA ASN A 16 1.40 17.52 -14.41
C ASN A 16 0.34 17.06 -15.43
N ARG A 17 -0.32 18.00 -16.12
CA ARG A 17 -1.15 17.74 -17.31
C ARG A 17 -0.43 17.89 -18.66
N GLY A 18 0.87 18.20 -18.68
CA GLY A 18 1.65 18.33 -19.91
C GLY A 18 2.62 17.17 -20.09
N GLY A 19 2.25 16.14 -20.86
CA GLY A 19 3.14 15.03 -21.26
C GLY A 19 3.13 13.78 -20.35
N SER A 20 2.26 13.72 -19.35
CA SER A 20 2.18 12.64 -18.35
C SER A 20 1.37 11.40 -18.79
N ARG A 21 0.82 11.40 -20.01
CA ARG A 21 0.07 10.25 -20.54
C ARG A 21 0.91 9.54 -21.60
N PRO A 22 1.05 8.20 -21.51
CA PRO A 22 1.80 7.45 -22.50
C PRO A 22 1.12 7.53 -23.86
N ALA A 23 1.91 7.65 -24.93
CA ALA A 23 1.41 7.77 -26.31
C ALA A 23 0.73 6.48 -26.83
N LYS A 24 0.98 5.35 -26.16
CA LYS A 24 0.37 4.04 -26.45
C LYS A 24 -0.15 3.43 -25.14
N PRO A 25 -1.13 2.52 -25.21
CA PRO A 25 -1.55 1.76 -24.03
C PRO A 25 -0.34 1.11 -23.35
N ILE A 26 -0.30 1.18 -22.02
CA ILE A 26 0.72 0.49 -21.23
C ILE A 26 0.49 -1.02 -21.43
N PRO A 27 1.51 -1.79 -21.88
CA PRO A 27 1.36 -3.21 -22.05
C PRO A 27 1.10 -3.88 -20.70
N LEU A 28 0.01 -4.63 -20.61
CA LEU A 28 -0.34 -5.39 -19.43
C LEU A 28 0.02 -6.85 -19.67
N ALA A 29 0.77 -7.41 -18.74
CA ALA A 29 0.84 -8.85 -18.58
C ALA A 29 -0.19 -9.22 -17.52
N ALA A 30 -1.10 -10.16 -17.83
CA ALA A 30 -1.74 -10.92 -16.78
C ALA A 30 -0.62 -11.77 -16.18
N PRO A 31 -0.13 -11.47 -14.97
CA PRO A 31 0.92 -12.29 -14.41
C PRO A 31 0.34 -13.70 -14.22
N GLU A 32 1.17 -14.72 -14.23
CA GLU A 32 0.73 -16.08 -13.89
C GLU A 32 0.51 -16.18 -12.35
N ILE A 33 -0.21 -15.21 -11.76
CA ILE A 33 -0.35 -14.95 -10.30
C ILE A 33 -0.89 -16.17 -9.54
N TYR A 34 -1.53 -17.11 -10.23
CA TYR A 34 -2.34 -18.15 -9.62
C TYR A 34 -1.78 -19.57 -9.78
N LYS A 35 -0.65 -19.73 -10.47
CA LYS A 35 -0.05 -21.06 -10.70
C LYS A 35 1.22 -21.31 -9.88
N GLY A 36 1.75 -20.26 -9.24
CA GLY A 36 2.96 -20.32 -8.45
C GLY A 36 2.72 -20.86 -7.04
N ASP A 37 3.66 -21.65 -6.56
CA ASP A 37 3.82 -21.94 -5.14
C ASP A 37 4.34 -20.67 -4.43
N ALA A 38 3.62 -20.19 -3.41
CA ALA A 38 3.99 -19.01 -2.64
C ALA A 38 5.25 -19.24 -1.76
N SER A 39 5.80 -20.46 -1.72
CA SER A 39 7.04 -20.78 -0.99
C SER A 39 8.26 -20.02 -1.51
N ARG A 40 8.26 -19.60 -2.79
CA ARG A 40 9.32 -18.80 -3.39
C ARG A 40 9.16 -17.31 -3.08
N LEU A 41 10.26 -16.57 -3.08
CA LEU A 41 10.22 -15.11 -3.07
C LEU A 41 9.84 -14.61 -4.47
N ALA A 42 8.67 -14.00 -4.62
CA ALA A 42 8.20 -13.42 -5.88
C ALA A 42 7.37 -12.16 -5.65
N VAL A 43 7.30 -11.30 -6.66
CA VAL A 43 6.50 -10.07 -6.64
C VAL A 43 5.70 -9.98 -7.94
N SER A 44 4.39 -9.79 -7.83
CA SER A 44 3.50 -9.44 -8.94
C SER A 44 3.04 -7.99 -8.79
N TRP A 45 3.29 -7.15 -9.78
CA TRP A 45 2.93 -5.73 -9.75
C TRP A 45 1.60 -5.48 -10.44
N PHE A 46 0.71 -4.74 -9.77
CA PHE A 46 -0.64 -4.42 -10.25
C PHE A 46 -0.79 -2.96 -10.71
N GLY A 47 0.27 -2.17 -10.60
CA GLY A 47 0.29 -0.74 -10.89
C GLY A 47 0.42 0.11 -9.63
N HIS A 48 0.98 1.30 -9.76
CA HIS A 48 1.30 2.21 -8.65
C HIS A 48 2.11 1.47 -7.55
N SER A 49 1.70 1.59 -6.29
CA SER A 49 2.31 0.88 -5.15
C SER A 49 1.60 -0.43 -4.79
N THR A 50 0.66 -0.88 -5.64
CA THR A 50 -0.01 -2.16 -5.45
C THR A 50 0.82 -3.32 -5.97
N ALA A 51 1.29 -4.16 -5.05
CA ALA A 51 2.03 -5.38 -5.36
C ALA A 51 1.57 -6.55 -4.49
N LEU A 52 1.57 -7.75 -5.06
CA LEU A 52 1.44 -8.99 -4.32
C LEU A 52 2.82 -9.60 -4.11
N VAL A 53 3.25 -9.68 -2.86
CA VAL A 53 4.51 -10.29 -2.45
C VAL A 53 4.25 -11.71 -1.96
N GLU A 54 4.83 -12.68 -2.65
CA GLU A 54 4.89 -14.08 -2.23
C GLU A 54 6.20 -14.31 -1.49
N ILE A 55 6.14 -14.83 -0.27
CA ILE A 55 7.31 -15.02 0.60
C ILE A 55 7.08 -16.19 1.55
N ASP A 56 7.88 -17.25 1.45
CA ASP A 56 7.86 -18.40 2.37
C ASP A 56 6.47 -19.02 2.63
N GLY A 57 5.61 -19.03 1.62
CA GLY A 57 4.26 -19.59 1.68
C GLY A 57 3.17 -18.56 1.94
N TYR A 58 3.54 -17.30 2.21
CA TYR A 58 2.61 -16.22 2.52
C TYR A 58 2.45 -15.26 1.34
N ARG A 59 1.27 -14.63 1.27
CA ARG A 59 0.89 -13.60 0.30
C ARG A 59 0.55 -12.29 1.01
N VAL A 60 1.35 -11.27 0.78
CA VAL A 60 1.18 -9.92 1.32
C VAL A 60 0.79 -8.97 0.20
N LEU A 61 -0.36 -8.31 0.32
CA LEU A 61 -0.82 -7.30 -0.64
C LEU A 61 -0.49 -5.90 -0.12
N THR A 62 0.28 -5.13 -0.90
CA THR A 62 0.71 -3.78 -0.53
C THR A 62 -0.20 -2.73 -1.14
N ASP A 63 -0.52 -1.67 -0.39
CA ASP A 63 -1.23 -0.44 -0.82
C ASP A 63 -2.25 -0.69 -1.95
N PRO A 64 -3.30 -1.49 -1.69
CA PRO A 64 -4.19 -1.96 -2.74
C PRO A 64 -5.11 -0.85 -3.23
N VAL A 65 -5.05 -0.56 -4.54
CA VAL A 65 -5.91 0.42 -5.21
C VAL A 65 -6.45 -0.17 -6.52
N TRP A 66 -7.76 -0.45 -6.54
CA TRP A 66 -8.48 -0.90 -7.74
C TRP A 66 -9.38 0.18 -8.34
N SER A 67 -9.71 1.24 -7.59
CA SER A 67 -10.51 2.37 -8.07
C SER A 67 -9.92 3.03 -9.31
N ASP A 68 -10.77 3.52 -10.22
CA ASP A 68 -10.34 4.23 -11.43
C ASP A 68 -9.64 5.57 -11.12
N ARG A 69 -10.02 6.19 -10.00
CA ARG A 69 -9.46 7.45 -9.53
C ARG A 69 -9.00 7.35 -8.08
N CYS A 70 -7.83 7.92 -7.81
CA CYS A 70 -7.32 8.10 -6.46
C CYS A 70 -7.80 9.45 -5.93
N SER A 71 -9.07 9.52 -5.52
CA SER A 71 -9.71 10.78 -5.16
C SER A 71 -10.86 10.57 -4.18
N PRO A 72 -11.21 11.58 -3.35
CA PRO A 72 -12.48 11.59 -2.62
C PRO A 72 -13.72 11.72 -3.50
N SER A 73 -13.56 11.93 -4.81
CA SER A 73 -14.65 12.07 -5.78
C SER A 73 -14.42 11.19 -6.99
N ASP A 74 -15.46 10.47 -7.41
CA ASP A 74 -15.46 9.64 -8.62
C ASP A 74 -15.35 10.45 -9.92
N LEU A 75 -15.56 11.78 -9.85
CA LEU A 75 -15.61 12.66 -11.02
C LEU A 75 -14.32 13.45 -11.24
N VAL A 76 -13.59 13.77 -10.17
CA VAL A 76 -12.47 14.71 -10.20
C VAL A 76 -11.28 14.10 -9.49
N GLY A 77 -10.08 14.20 -10.05
CA GLY A 77 -8.85 13.73 -9.42
C GLY A 77 -8.03 12.83 -10.35
N PRO A 78 -6.83 12.40 -9.92
CA PRO A 78 -5.94 11.56 -10.70
C PRO A 78 -6.64 10.28 -11.15
N GLN A 79 -6.66 10.03 -12.45
CA GLN A 79 -7.17 8.80 -13.06
C GLN A 79 -5.99 7.90 -13.38
N ARG A 80 -6.12 6.61 -13.10
CA ARG A 80 -5.08 5.64 -13.45
C ARG A 80 -4.87 5.52 -14.97
N LEU A 81 -3.66 5.12 -15.36
CA LEU A 81 -3.21 5.14 -16.76
C LEU A 81 -3.45 3.83 -17.53
N HIS A 82 -3.74 2.74 -16.82
CA HIS A 82 -4.03 1.42 -17.36
C HIS A 82 -5.04 0.73 -16.43
N PRO A 83 -5.93 -0.19 -16.88
CA PRO A 83 -6.79 -1.01 -15.99
C PRO A 83 -5.95 -1.91 -15.04
N PRO A 84 -6.48 -2.40 -13.91
CA PRO A 84 -5.72 -3.31 -13.06
C PRO A 84 -5.46 -4.59 -13.88
N PRO A 85 -4.26 -5.21 -13.82
CA PRO A 85 -3.96 -6.39 -14.62
C PRO A 85 -4.92 -7.55 -14.37
N VAL A 86 -5.50 -7.62 -13.16
CA VAL A 86 -6.55 -8.57 -12.78
C VAL A 86 -7.60 -7.86 -11.91
N GLN A 87 -8.86 -8.29 -12.02
CA GLN A 87 -9.95 -7.83 -11.15
C GLN A 87 -9.72 -8.24 -9.70
N LEU A 88 -10.28 -7.49 -8.75
CA LEU A 88 -10.05 -7.72 -7.32
C LEU A 88 -10.53 -9.10 -6.88
N GLU A 89 -11.67 -9.55 -7.42
CA GLU A 89 -12.25 -10.88 -7.19
C GLU A 89 -11.38 -12.01 -7.73
N GLY A 90 -10.50 -11.68 -8.67
CA GLY A 90 -9.52 -12.61 -9.21
C GLY A 90 -8.34 -12.83 -8.27
N LEU A 91 -8.13 -12.01 -7.23
CA LEU A 91 -6.99 -12.17 -6.32
C LEU A 91 -6.97 -13.56 -5.63
N PRO A 92 -5.77 -14.14 -5.40
CA PRO A 92 -5.70 -15.33 -4.58
C PRO A 92 -6.05 -14.97 -3.14
N ALA A 93 -6.25 -15.97 -2.28
CA ALA A 93 -6.27 -15.72 -0.85
C ALA A 93 -4.96 -15.02 -0.44
N VAL A 94 -5.08 -13.88 0.22
CA VAL A 94 -3.95 -13.15 0.80
C VAL A 94 -3.94 -13.37 2.31
N ASP A 95 -2.73 -13.37 2.89
CA ASP A 95 -2.51 -13.61 4.31
C ASP A 95 -2.41 -12.30 5.10
N ALA A 96 -1.99 -11.22 4.45
CA ALA A 96 -1.94 -9.88 5.01
C ALA A 96 -2.19 -8.81 3.94
N VAL A 97 -2.79 -7.70 4.35
CA VAL A 97 -2.82 -6.45 3.59
C VAL A 97 -2.01 -5.42 4.38
N VAL A 98 -1.10 -4.69 3.73
CA VAL A 98 -0.30 -3.64 4.36
C VAL A 98 -0.56 -2.31 3.68
N ILE A 99 -0.77 -1.27 4.50
CA ILE A 99 -0.95 0.11 4.07
C ILE A 99 0.26 0.91 4.52
N SER A 100 0.87 1.70 3.64
CA SER A 100 2.02 2.55 3.99
C SER A 100 1.63 3.89 4.60
N HIS A 101 0.56 4.52 4.13
CA HIS A 101 0.06 5.82 4.63
C HIS A 101 -1.37 6.08 4.10
N ASP A 102 -1.99 7.18 4.53
CA ASP A 102 -3.41 7.45 4.28
C ASP A 102 -3.74 8.20 2.98
N HIS A 103 -2.78 8.51 2.10
CA HIS A 103 -3.08 9.18 0.83
C HIS A 103 -4.05 8.35 -0.05
N TYR A 104 -4.82 9.03 -0.91
CA TYR A 104 -5.87 8.40 -1.72
C TYR A 104 -5.36 7.33 -2.70
N ASP A 105 -4.12 7.45 -3.14
CA ASP A 105 -3.45 6.52 -4.05
C ASP A 105 -2.74 5.36 -3.34
N HIS A 106 -2.85 5.28 -2.01
CA HIS A 106 -2.31 4.19 -1.19
C HIS A 106 -3.34 3.53 -0.27
N LEU A 107 -4.41 4.26 0.06
CA LEU A 107 -5.51 3.80 0.90
C LEU A 107 -6.85 4.04 0.18
N ASP A 108 -7.26 3.08 -0.63
CA ASP A 108 -8.49 3.18 -1.41
C ASP A 108 -9.68 2.59 -0.66
N ILE A 109 -10.69 3.42 -0.34
CA ILE A 109 -11.84 3.04 0.49
C ILE A 109 -12.62 1.88 -0.12
N ASP A 110 -12.90 1.94 -1.43
CA ASP A 110 -13.72 0.93 -2.11
C ASP A 110 -12.99 -0.40 -2.17
N THR A 111 -11.68 -0.37 -2.44
CA THR A 111 -10.83 -1.56 -2.39
C THR A 111 -10.77 -2.16 -0.99
N VAL A 112 -10.58 -1.35 0.06
CA VAL A 112 -10.53 -1.85 1.45
C VAL A 112 -11.86 -2.48 1.85
N ILE A 113 -12.99 -1.86 1.51
CA ILE A 113 -14.32 -2.41 1.78
C ILE A 113 -14.53 -3.73 1.02
N ALA A 114 -14.15 -3.78 -0.26
CA ALA A 114 -14.29 -4.98 -1.08
C ALA A 114 -13.39 -6.13 -0.59
N LEU A 115 -12.13 -5.84 -0.22
CA LEU A 115 -11.23 -6.81 0.42
C LEU A 115 -11.77 -7.32 1.76
N THR A 116 -12.43 -6.46 2.53
CA THR A 116 -13.04 -6.86 3.81
C THR A 116 -14.14 -7.90 3.60
N ARG A 117 -14.89 -7.79 2.50
CA ARG A 117 -15.97 -8.73 2.15
C ARG A 117 -15.47 -10.04 1.53
N THR A 118 -14.35 -10.00 0.82
CA THR A 118 -13.87 -11.13 -0.01
C THR A 118 -12.70 -11.89 0.62
N GLN A 119 -11.93 -11.26 1.50
CA GLN A 119 -10.73 -11.82 2.12
C GLN A 119 -10.85 -11.86 3.64
N ARG A 120 -10.07 -12.74 4.29
CA ARG A 120 -9.98 -12.84 5.76
C ARG A 120 -8.77 -12.12 6.36
N ALA A 121 -7.81 -11.73 5.53
CA ALA A 121 -6.54 -11.16 5.96
C ALA A 121 -6.70 -9.96 6.92
N PRO A 122 -5.86 -9.84 7.96
CA PRO A 122 -5.71 -8.60 8.70
C PRO A 122 -5.09 -7.50 7.82
N PHE A 123 -5.40 -6.26 8.18
CA PHE A 123 -4.81 -5.04 7.66
C PHE A 123 -3.76 -4.54 8.66
N PHE A 124 -2.51 -4.53 8.24
CA PHE A 124 -1.41 -3.91 8.97
C PHE A 124 -1.28 -2.46 8.50
N VAL A 125 -1.44 -1.53 9.43
CA VAL A 125 -1.50 -0.10 9.12
C VAL A 125 -0.64 0.70 10.11
N PRO A 126 -0.11 1.87 9.71
CA PRO A 126 0.60 2.75 10.62
C PRO A 126 -0.35 3.38 11.64
N LEU A 127 0.19 3.81 12.78
CA LEU A 127 -0.55 4.48 13.84
C LEU A 127 -1.44 5.62 13.30
N GLY A 128 -2.73 5.61 13.66
CA GLY A 128 -3.73 6.61 13.25
C GLY A 128 -4.50 6.22 11.98
N VAL A 129 -3.91 5.44 11.07
CA VAL A 129 -4.60 4.99 9.85
C VAL A 129 -5.74 4.03 10.16
N GLY A 130 -5.65 3.27 11.25
CA GLY A 130 -6.69 2.37 11.72
C GLY A 130 -8.00 3.09 12.02
N ALA A 131 -7.96 4.39 12.35
CA ALA A 131 -9.18 5.20 12.55
C ALA A 131 -10.05 5.27 11.27
N HIS A 132 -9.43 5.36 10.08
CA HIS A 132 -10.16 5.30 8.81
C HIS A 132 -10.83 3.95 8.61
N LEU A 133 -10.08 2.86 8.82
CA LEU A 133 -10.60 1.50 8.65
C LEU A 133 -11.77 1.23 9.60
N ARG A 134 -11.67 1.64 10.86
CA ARG A 134 -12.77 1.55 11.85
C ARG A 134 -13.99 2.33 11.39
N ALA A 135 -13.81 3.56 10.89
CA ALA A 135 -14.89 4.39 10.38
C ALA A 135 -15.60 3.76 9.16
N TRP A 136 -14.89 2.96 8.36
CA TRP A 136 -15.43 2.22 7.22
C TRP A 136 -16.04 0.86 7.59
N GLY A 137 -16.05 0.52 8.88
CA GLY A 137 -16.68 -0.70 9.39
C GLY A 137 -15.81 -1.96 9.28
N ILE A 138 -14.50 -1.82 9.14
CA ILE A 138 -13.58 -2.96 9.17
C ILE A 138 -13.56 -3.50 10.61
N PRO A 139 -13.75 -4.81 10.83
CA PRO A 139 -13.77 -5.38 12.18
C PRO A 139 -12.46 -5.13 12.93
N GLU A 140 -12.53 -4.70 14.18
CA GLU A 140 -11.35 -4.34 15.00
C GLU A 140 -10.29 -5.44 15.04
N GLN A 141 -10.72 -6.70 15.13
CA GLN A 141 -9.82 -7.87 15.16
C GLN A 141 -9.03 -8.08 13.85
N ARG A 142 -9.38 -7.38 12.77
CA ARG A 142 -8.65 -7.38 11.50
C ARG A 142 -7.76 -6.15 11.34
N ILE A 143 -7.69 -5.24 12.30
CA ILE A 143 -6.87 -4.03 12.21
C ILE A 143 -5.67 -4.19 13.15
N VAL A 144 -4.48 -4.21 12.57
CA VAL A 144 -3.21 -4.24 13.31
C VAL A 144 -2.52 -2.89 13.10
N GLU A 145 -2.67 -2.01 14.08
CA GLU A 145 -2.14 -0.64 14.04
C GLU A 145 -0.78 -0.60 14.76
N LEU A 146 0.26 -0.13 14.06
CA LEU A 146 1.65 -0.20 14.51
C LEU A 146 2.36 1.15 14.38
N ASP A 147 3.12 1.51 15.41
CA ASP A 147 4.13 2.58 15.35
C ASP A 147 5.45 2.05 14.74
N TRP A 148 6.36 2.94 14.35
CA TRP A 148 7.65 2.55 13.82
C TRP A 148 8.42 1.64 14.78
N GLN A 149 9.11 0.67 14.21
CA GLN A 149 9.84 -0.43 14.86
C GLN A 149 8.94 -1.43 15.60
N GLN A 150 7.63 -1.21 15.68
CA GLN A 150 6.71 -2.24 16.14
C GLN A 150 6.46 -3.27 15.04
N SER A 151 6.04 -4.47 15.45
CA SER A 151 5.75 -5.55 14.53
C SER A 151 4.55 -6.36 14.98
N GLY A 152 3.87 -6.97 14.03
CA GLY A 152 2.96 -8.07 14.27
C GLY A 152 3.37 -9.28 13.43
N GLN A 153 2.55 -10.33 13.49
CA GLN A 153 2.85 -11.58 12.82
C GLN A 153 1.60 -12.22 12.24
N VAL A 154 1.79 -12.93 11.12
CA VAL A 154 0.85 -13.92 10.58
C VAL A 154 1.61 -15.25 10.58
N ASP A 155 1.24 -16.14 11.50
CA ASP A 155 2.00 -17.36 11.80
C ASP A 155 3.50 -17.08 12.00
N GLN A 156 4.36 -17.52 11.06
CA GLN A 156 5.82 -17.32 11.12
C GLN A 156 6.29 -16.08 10.35
N LEU A 157 5.41 -15.43 9.59
CA LEU A 157 5.74 -14.19 8.89
C LEU A 157 5.64 -13.02 9.85
N ARG A 158 6.77 -12.35 10.10
CA ARG A 158 6.80 -11.10 10.86
C ARG A 158 6.68 -9.91 9.91
N ILE A 159 5.77 -8.98 10.23
CA ILE A 159 5.55 -7.75 9.49
C ILE A 159 5.90 -6.59 10.41
N VAL A 160 6.90 -5.81 10.02
CA VAL A 160 7.49 -4.77 10.86
C VAL A 160 7.25 -3.40 10.22
N CYS A 161 6.64 -2.49 10.99
CA CYS A 161 6.41 -1.11 10.61
C CYS A 161 7.73 -0.34 10.71
N MET A 162 8.20 0.27 9.63
CA MET A 162 9.50 0.92 9.54
C MET A 162 9.37 2.42 9.24
N PRO A 163 10.34 3.24 9.69
CA PRO A 163 10.39 4.64 9.30
C PRO A 163 10.43 4.82 7.78
N ALA A 164 9.65 5.79 7.28
CA ALA A 164 9.72 6.28 5.92
C ALA A 164 9.92 7.80 5.91
N ARG A 165 10.51 8.32 4.84
CA ARG A 165 10.62 9.77 4.62
C ARG A 165 9.49 10.20 3.69
N HIS A 166 8.32 10.39 4.28
CA HIS A 166 7.11 10.85 3.58
C HIS A 166 6.26 11.73 4.52
N PHE A 167 5.00 11.94 4.19
CA PHE A 167 4.00 12.63 5.00
C PHE A 167 2.64 11.92 4.85
N SER A 168 1.64 12.34 5.61
CA SER A 168 0.26 11.81 5.50
C SER A 168 -0.74 12.95 5.30
N GLY A 169 -1.95 12.62 4.86
CA GLY A 169 -3.05 13.55 4.77
C GLY A 169 -4.18 13.15 3.83
N ARG A 170 -5.37 13.64 4.15
CA ARG A 170 -6.55 13.62 3.29
C ARG A 170 -7.23 14.98 3.33
N PHE A 171 -7.63 15.48 2.16
CA PHE A 171 -8.26 16.80 2.01
C PHE A 171 -7.41 17.94 2.62
N LEU A 172 -7.91 18.59 3.67
CA LEU A 172 -7.27 19.72 4.36
C LEU A 172 -6.45 19.28 5.58
N SER A 173 -6.52 17.99 5.94
CA SER A 173 -5.77 17.43 7.06
C SER A 173 -4.44 16.89 6.57
N ARG A 174 -3.35 17.22 7.29
CA ARG A 174 -2.00 16.73 7.03
C ARG A 174 -1.37 16.24 8.32
N ASP A 175 -0.56 15.20 8.22
CA ASP A 175 0.27 14.65 9.30
C ASP A 175 -0.50 14.23 10.57
N ASN A 176 -1.78 13.86 10.38
CA ASN A 176 -2.65 13.36 11.47
C ASN A 176 -2.53 11.84 11.67
N THR A 177 -1.92 11.14 10.72
CA THR A 177 -1.64 9.70 10.79
C THR A 177 -0.16 9.45 10.52
N LEU A 178 0.38 8.33 10.98
CA LEU A 178 1.74 7.92 10.67
C LEU A 178 1.85 7.45 9.21
N TRP A 179 3.04 7.57 8.63
CA TRP A 179 3.43 6.97 7.36
C TRP A 179 4.59 6.01 7.60
N ALA A 180 4.66 4.91 6.86
CA ALA A 180 5.64 3.87 7.11
C ALA A 180 6.12 3.20 5.82
N SER A 181 7.29 2.59 5.94
CA SER A 181 7.70 1.47 5.09
C SER A 181 7.50 0.16 5.86
N TRP A 182 7.65 -0.97 5.20
CA TRP A 182 7.37 -2.28 5.80
C TRP A 182 8.48 -3.28 5.49
N ALA A 183 8.87 -4.06 6.50
CA ALA A 183 9.72 -5.23 6.32
C ALA A 183 8.90 -6.52 6.54
N PHE A 184 8.97 -7.43 5.58
CA PHE A 184 8.39 -8.77 5.67
C PHE A 184 9.52 -9.76 5.94
N ILE A 185 9.47 -10.44 7.07
CA ILE A 185 10.53 -11.34 7.53
C ILE A 185 9.93 -12.72 7.69
N GLY A 186 10.15 -13.56 6.67
CA GLY A 186 9.79 -14.98 6.70
C GLY A 186 10.92 -15.84 7.29
N PRO A 187 10.68 -17.17 7.42
CA PRO A 187 11.67 -18.12 7.92
C PRO A 187 12.97 -18.20 7.09
N ARG A 188 12.90 -17.95 5.78
CA ARG A 188 14.06 -18.08 4.87
C ARG A 188 14.34 -16.80 4.08
N HIS A 189 13.30 -16.04 3.77
CA HIS A 189 13.35 -14.87 2.92
C HIS A 189 12.94 -13.62 3.67
N ARG A 190 13.38 -12.47 3.13
CA ARG A 190 12.99 -11.15 3.62
C ARG A 190 12.70 -10.24 2.43
N ALA A 191 11.72 -9.36 2.60
CA ALA A 191 11.35 -8.36 1.61
C ALA A 191 11.11 -7.01 2.28
N TYR A 192 11.34 -5.92 1.54
CA TYR A 192 11.13 -4.56 2.00
C TYR A 192 10.21 -3.83 1.03
N PHE A 193 9.18 -3.18 1.56
CA PHE A 193 8.26 -2.32 0.82
C PHE A 193 8.41 -0.89 1.31
N GLY A 194 8.89 0.01 0.46
CA GLY A 194 9.26 1.37 0.84
C GLY A 194 8.10 2.34 1.05
N GLY A 195 6.88 1.99 0.64
CA GLY A 195 5.82 2.98 0.39
C GLY A 195 6.33 4.07 -0.56
N ASP A 196 5.97 5.32 -0.28
CA ASP A 196 6.43 6.51 -1.03
C ASP A 196 7.68 7.18 -0.43
N SER A 197 8.47 6.44 0.36
CA SER A 197 9.61 7.01 1.05
C SER A 197 10.64 7.63 0.10
N GLY A 198 10.92 8.93 0.29
CA GLY A 198 12.09 9.57 -0.31
C GLY A 198 13.41 9.02 0.24
N TYR A 199 14.53 9.33 -0.43
CA TYR A 199 15.85 8.88 0.02
C TYR A 199 16.20 9.41 1.42
N THR A 200 16.70 8.51 2.27
CA THR A 200 17.01 8.78 3.68
C THR A 200 18.13 7.87 4.19
N LYS A 201 18.87 8.35 5.20
CA LYS A 201 19.89 7.56 5.89
C LYS A 201 19.31 6.35 6.63
N SER A 202 18.01 6.36 6.95
CA SER A 202 17.37 5.24 7.63
C SER A 202 17.39 3.95 6.82
N PHE A 203 17.51 4.00 5.48
CA PHE A 203 17.63 2.79 4.67
C PHE A 203 18.85 1.92 5.04
N ALA A 204 19.98 2.54 5.38
CA ALA A 204 21.17 1.80 5.80
C ALA A 204 20.94 1.09 7.15
N GLN A 205 20.25 1.76 8.08
CA GLN A 205 19.90 1.20 9.37
C GLN A 205 18.90 0.05 9.24
N ILE A 206 17.83 0.24 8.45
CA ILE A 206 16.85 -0.81 8.14
C ILE A 206 17.53 -2.03 7.52
N GLY A 207 18.47 -1.82 6.59
CA GLY A 207 19.25 -2.90 6.00
C GLY A 207 20.14 -3.63 7.02
N ALA A 208 20.72 -2.91 7.98
CA ALA A 208 21.53 -3.50 9.05
C ALA A 208 20.68 -4.37 10.00
N ASP A 209 19.51 -3.87 10.40
CA ASP A 209 18.65 -4.50 11.40
C ASP A 209 17.81 -5.65 10.82
N HIS A 210 17.41 -5.52 9.56
CA HIS A 210 16.43 -6.44 8.95
C HIS A 210 16.88 -7.09 7.64
N GLY A 211 17.95 -6.62 7.00
CA GLY A 211 18.36 -7.08 5.67
C GLY A 211 19.28 -8.30 5.63
N ARG A 212 19.81 -8.76 6.76
CA ARG A 212 20.69 -9.93 6.80
C ARG A 212 19.88 -11.22 6.94
N SER A 213 20.01 -12.12 5.98
CA SER A 213 19.74 -13.55 6.22
C SER A 213 20.90 -14.14 7.04
N ILE A 214 20.56 -15.06 7.93
CA ILE A 214 21.53 -15.94 8.62
C ILE A 214 22.24 -16.84 7.62
#